data_AF-A0AAI9TBG9-F1
#
_entry.id   AF-A0AAI9TBG9-F1
#
_cell.length_a   1.000
_cell.length_b   1.000
_cell.length_c   1.000
_cell.angle_alpha   90.00
_cell.angle_beta   90.00
_cell.angle_gamma   90.00
#
_symmetry.space_group_name_H-M   'P 1'
#
loop_
_entity.id
_entity.type
_entity.pdbx_description
1 polymer ?
#
loop_
_entity_poly.entity_id
_entity_poly.type
_entity_poly.pdbx_seq_one_letter_code
_entity_poly.pdbx_strand_id
1 'polypeptide(L)'
;MAEINRHDSRTLSAQQKLACDNNMASNDPPVHRDSMSFSVLLTGANGFVGTEIIRQLLEHRQVSRVNGLVRGDTDTAAKQRTIDTAVKALWWTN
;
A
#
# COMPACT_ATOMS: atom_id res chain seq x y z
N MET A 1 4.47 5.79 -23.35
CA MET A 1 3.78 4.53 -23.01
C MET A 1 4.64 3.55 -22.20
N ALA A 2 5.95 3.41 -22.46
CA ALA A 2 6.81 2.45 -21.74
C ALA A 2 6.80 2.64 -20.19
N GLU A 3 6.83 3.89 -19.71
CA GLU A 3 6.82 4.17 -18.27
C GLU A 3 5.50 3.76 -17.59
N ILE A 4 4.37 4.02 -18.25
CA ILE A 4 3.04 3.62 -17.78
C ILE A 4 2.98 2.09 -17.67
N ASN A 5 3.42 1.38 -18.71
CA ASN A 5 3.43 -0.08 -18.72
C ASN A 5 4.33 -0.68 -17.61
N ARG A 6 5.42 0.01 -17.26
CA ARG A 6 6.31 -0.39 -16.15
C ARG A 6 5.58 -0.29 -14.80
N HIS A 7 4.85 0.80 -14.56
CA HIS A 7 4.07 0.97 -13.35
C HIS A 7 2.93 -0.04 -13.25
N ASP A 8 2.21 -0.26 -14.35
CA ASP A 8 1.13 -1.26 -14.41
C ASP A 8 1.66 -2.66 -14.11
N SER A 9 2.80 -3.04 -14.71
CA SER A 9 3.45 -4.34 -14.46
C SER A 9 3.85 -4.54 -12.99
N ARG A 10 4.34 -3.48 -12.33
CA ARG A 10 4.69 -3.52 -10.90
C ARG A 10 3.45 -3.66 -10.02
N THR A 11 2.38 -2.94 -10.34
CA THR A 11 1.10 -3.05 -9.61
C THR A 11 0.49 -4.44 -9.78
N LEU A 12 0.48 -4.96 -11.01
CA LEU A 12 -0.05 -6.28 -11.35
C LEU A 12 0.73 -7.41 -10.68
N SER A 13 2.07 -7.37 -10.73
CA SER A 13 2.91 -8.37 -10.05
C SER A 13 2.73 -8.35 -8.53
N ALA A 14 2.59 -7.16 -7.94
CA ALA A 14 2.28 -7.04 -6.53
C ALA A 14 0.88 -7.58 -6.19
N GLN A 15 -0.11 -7.46 -7.08
CA GLN A 15 -1.44 -8.06 -6.89
C GLN A 15 -1.41 -9.59 -7.01
N GLN A 16 -0.70 -10.12 -8.02
CA GLN A 16 -0.57 -11.57 -8.24
C GLN A 16 0.12 -12.28 -7.06
N LYS A 17 1.15 -11.66 -6.48
CA LYS A 17 1.83 -12.20 -5.30
C LYS A 17 0.90 -12.38 -4.09
N LEU A 18 -0.11 -11.52 -3.93
CA LEU A 18 -1.10 -11.69 -2.85
C LEU A 18 -2.14 -12.78 -3.16
N ALA A 19 -2.52 -12.92 -4.42
CA ALA A 19 -3.47 -13.96 -4.83
C ALA A 19 -2.89 -15.37 -4.63
N CYS A 20 -1.59 -15.57 -4.86
CA CYS A 20 -0.96 -16.87 -4.61
C CYS A 20 -0.81 -17.18 -3.11
N ASP A 21 -0.52 -16.18 -2.26
CA ASP A 21 -0.41 -16.37 -0.81
C ASP A 21 -1.77 -16.81 -0.20
N ASN A 22 -2.89 -16.30 -0.72
CA ASN A 22 -4.23 -16.67 -0.25
C ASN A 22 -4.68 -18.08 -0.71
N ASN A 23 -4.19 -18.57 -1.85
CA ASN A 23 -4.64 -19.85 -2.43
C ASN A 23 -3.92 -21.08 -1.83
N MET A 24 -2.86 -20.90 -1.04
CA MET A 24 -2.20 -22.00 -0.34
C MET A 24 -2.82 -22.35 1.03
N ALA A 25 -3.80 -21.57 1.50
CA ALA A 25 -4.48 -21.82 2.77
C ALA A 25 -6.00 -21.69 2.60
N SER A 26 -6.69 -22.78 2.23
CA SER A 26 -7.96 -23.20 2.87
C SER A 26 -8.80 -24.14 1.98
N ASN A 27 -9.32 -25.21 2.59
CA ASN A 27 -10.40 -26.08 2.08
C ASN A 27 -11.78 -25.66 2.66
N ASP A 28 -11.94 -24.43 3.18
CA ASP A 28 -13.16 -23.97 3.85
C ASP A 28 -14.25 -23.47 2.89
N PRO A 29 -15.53 -23.55 3.31
CA PRO A 29 -16.68 -23.08 2.53
C PRO A 29 -16.61 -21.58 2.17
N PRO A 30 -17.38 -21.14 1.15
CA PRO A 30 -17.21 -19.83 0.53
C PRO A 30 -17.49 -18.70 1.53
N VAL A 31 -16.44 -17.94 1.84
CA VAL A 31 -16.45 -16.84 2.81
C VAL A 31 -17.42 -15.74 2.37
N HIS A 32 -18.22 -15.26 3.33
CA HIS A 32 -19.20 -14.17 3.22
C HIS A 32 -18.62 -12.94 2.48
N ARG A 33 -19.43 -12.36 1.57
CA ARG A 33 -19.07 -11.22 0.69
C ARG A 33 -18.64 -9.92 1.39
N ASP A 34 -18.72 -9.84 2.73
CA ASP A 34 -18.32 -8.66 3.52
C ASP A 34 -16.80 -8.56 3.78
N SER A 35 -16.02 -9.48 3.22
CA SER A 35 -14.58 -9.64 3.45
C SER A 35 -13.67 -9.19 2.29
N MET A 36 -14.19 -8.43 1.31
CA MET A 36 -13.35 -7.95 0.21
C MET A 36 -12.38 -6.87 0.71
N SER A 37 -11.12 -7.26 0.87
CA SER A 37 -10.05 -6.31 1.14
C SER A 37 -9.80 -5.42 -0.09
N PHE A 38 -9.55 -4.14 0.13
CA PHE A 38 -9.31 -3.17 -0.95
C PHE A 38 -7.91 -2.55 -0.88
N SER A 39 -7.38 -2.21 -2.05
CA SER A 39 -6.14 -1.47 -2.21
C SER A 39 -6.44 0.00 -2.43
N VAL A 40 -5.71 0.88 -1.74
CA VAL A 40 -5.86 2.33 -1.83
C VAL A 40 -4.64 2.94 -2.53
N LEU A 41 -4.85 3.88 -3.45
CA LEU A 41 -3.81 4.75 -3.99
C LEU A 41 -3.93 6.11 -3.31
N LEU A 42 -2.87 6.55 -2.63
CA LEU A 42 -2.85 7.81 -1.90
C LEU A 42 -1.79 8.76 -2.47
N THR A 43 -2.22 9.94 -2.88
CA THR A 43 -1.33 11.05 -3.25
C THR A 43 -1.08 11.97 -2.06
N GLY A 44 0.05 12.66 -2.02
CA GLY A 44 0.32 13.62 -0.93
C GLY A 44 0.60 12.95 0.42
N ALA A 45 0.97 11.67 0.40
CA ALA A 45 1.33 10.81 1.53
C ALA A 45 2.31 11.45 2.54
N ASN A 46 3.20 12.32 2.07
CA ASN A 46 4.22 12.97 2.91
C ASN A 46 3.76 14.33 3.47
N GLY A 47 2.53 14.75 3.18
CA GLY A 47 1.95 15.95 3.77
C GLY A 47 1.51 15.71 5.21
N PHE A 48 1.26 16.79 5.95
CA PHE A 48 0.82 16.72 7.36
C PHE A 48 -0.44 15.88 7.55
N VAL A 49 -1.46 16.06 6.70
CA VAL A 49 -2.68 15.22 6.74
C VAL A 49 -2.45 13.87 6.08
N GLY A 50 -1.66 13.84 5.00
CA GLY A 50 -1.40 12.61 4.24
C GLY A 50 -0.74 11.51 5.07
N THR A 51 0.16 11.88 5.99
CA THR A 51 0.83 10.92 6.87
C THR A 51 -0.14 10.28 7.86
N GLU A 52 -1.09 11.04 8.40
CA GLU A 52 -2.15 10.51 9.27
C GLU A 52 -3.16 9.64 8.50
N ILE A 53 -3.46 9.99 7.24
CA ILE A 53 -4.29 9.14 6.38
C ILE A 53 -3.60 7.78 6.15
N ILE A 54 -2.29 7.75 5.87
CA ILE A 54 -1.57 6.47 5.74
C ILE A 54 -1.70 5.66 7.02
N ARG A 55 -1.42 6.27 8.18
CA ARG A 55 -1.49 5.59 9.47
C ARG A 55 -2.85 4.90 9.66
N GLN A 56 -3.94 5.66 9.47
CA GLN A 56 -5.30 5.14 9.63
C GLN A 56 -5.66 4.07 8.60
N LEU A 57 -5.20 4.22 7.35
CA LEU A 57 -5.41 3.22 6.30
C LEU A 57 -4.66 1.92 6.60
N LEU A 58 -3.44 1.99 7.15
CA LEU A 58 -2.68 0.81 7.54
C LEU A 58 -3.30 0.07 8.74
N GLU A 59 -4.01 0.78 9.62
CA GLU A 59 -4.76 0.20 10.74
C GLU A 59 -6.15 -0.34 10.33
N HIS A 60 -6.62 0.00 9.13
CA HIS A 60 -7.97 -0.34 8.68
C HIS A 60 -8.07 -1.79 8.22
N ARG A 61 -8.88 -2.61 8.90
CA ARG A 61 -8.97 -4.08 8.67
C ARG A 61 -9.31 -4.50 7.24
N GLN A 62 -10.04 -3.67 6.49
CA GLN A 62 -10.40 -3.97 5.10
C GLN A 62 -9.37 -3.45 4.09
N VAL A 63 -8.37 -2.68 4.51
CA VAL A 63 -7.31 -2.22 3.61
C VAL A 63 -6.22 -3.26 3.58
N SER A 64 -6.01 -3.90 2.42
CA SER A 64 -4.90 -4.85 2.23
C SER A 64 -3.60 -4.17 1.79
N ARG A 65 -3.69 -3.00 1.16
CA ARG A 65 -2.53 -2.28 0.64
C ARG A 65 -2.78 -0.79 0.49
N VAL A 66 -1.76 0.01 0.80
CA VAL A 66 -1.70 1.44 0.49
C VAL A 66 -0.53 1.67 -0.46
N ASN A 67 -0.79 2.18 -1.66
CA ASN A 67 0.22 2.62 -2.61
C ASN A 67 0.36 4.14 -2.50
N GLY A 68 1.51 4.62 -2.04
CA GLY A 68 1.78 6.07 -1.92
C GLY A 68 2.40 6.64 -3.19
N LEU A 69 1.77 7.65 -3.81
CA LEU A 69 2.40 8.45 -4.85
C LEU A 69 3.19 9.59 -4.21
N VAL A 70 4.52 9.46 -4.25
CA VAL A 70 5.46 10.32 -3.54
C VAL A 70 6.51 10.84 -4.51
N ARG A 71 6.86 12.14 -4.37
CA ARG A 71 7.92 12.76 -5.16
C ARG A 71 9.28 12.23 -4.71
N GLY A 72 10.08 11.72 -5.64
CA GLY A 72 11.44 11.27 -5.41
C GLY A 72 12.12 10.87 -6.71
N ASP A 73 13.45 11.03 -6.78
CA ASP A 73 14.23 10.69 -7.97
C ASP A 73 14.38 9.17 -8.13
N THR A 74 14.18 8.42 -7.04
CA THR A 74 14.18 6.96 -7.01
C THR A 74 13.11 6.45 -6.05
N ASP A 75 12.67 5.20 -6.25
CA ASP A 75 11.74 4.50 -5.36
C ASP A 75 12.26 4.49 -3.91
N THR A 76 13.57 4.29 -3.71
CA THR A 76 14.21 4.29 -2.39
C THR A 76 14.16 5.65 -1.72
N ALA A 77 14.48 6.73 -2.47
CA ALA A 77 14.43 8.09 -1.94
C ALA A 77 12.99 8.50 -1.59
N ALA A 78 12.02 8.11 -2.43
CA ALA A 78 10.60 8.35 -2.16
C ALA A 78 10.15 7.61 -0.89
N LYS A 79 10.51 6.33 -0.75
CA LYS A 79 10.23 5.51 0.44
C LYS A 79 10.83 6.13 1.70
N GLN A 80 12.10 6.53 1.67
CA GLN A 80 12.77 7.12 2.83
C GLN A 80 12.08 8.40 3.28
N ARG A 81 11.68 9.28 2.34
CA ARG A 81 10.92 10.50 2.68
C ARG A 81 9.60 10.19 3.38
N THR A 82 8.91 9.13 2.98
CA THR A 82 7.67 8.69 3.64
C THR A 82 7.94 8.21 5.06
N ILE A 83 8.97 7.37 5.25
CA ILE A 83 9.38 6.88 6.58
C ILE A 83 9.78 8.03 7.49
N ASP A 84 10.63 8.94 7.01
CA ASP A 84 11.08 10.12 7.77
C ASP A 84 9.90 10.99 8.21
N THR A 85 8.87 11.12 7.35
CA THR A 85 7.65 11.88 7.69
C THR A 85 6.85 11.15 8.77
N ALA A 86 6.70 9.84 8.67
CA ALA A 86 5.98 9.03 9.65
C ALA A 86 6.68 9.00 11.03
N VAL A 87 8.02 8.93 11.03
CA VAL A 87 8.85 9.04 12.24
C VAL A 87 8.70 10.43 12.86
N LYS A 88 8.76 11.50 12.06
CA LYS A 88 8.52 12.88 12.54
C LYS A 88 7.10 13.07 13.09
N ALA A 89 6.13 12.34 12.57
CA ALA A 89 4.74 12.33 13.05
C ALA A 89 4.51 11.38 14.25
N LEU A 90 5.57 10.74 14.76
CA LEU A 90 5.58 9.91 15.98
C LEU A 90 4.69 8.67 15.95
N TRP A 91 4.28 8.21 14.77
CA TRP A 91 3.49 6.98 14.63
C TRP A 91 4.23 5.82 14.00
N TRP A 92 5.48 6.04 13.55
CA TRP A 92 6.34 5.00 13.01
C TRP A 92 7.66 4.91 13.79
N THR A 93 8.04 3.69 14.16
CA THR A 93 9.31 3.38 14.82
C THR A 93 10.19 2.55 13.88
N ASN A 94 11.49 2.88 13.85
CA ASN A 94 12.50 2.10 13.12
C ASN A 94 12.82 0.79 13.83
#